data_AF-A0A7R9JGC6-F1
#
_entry.id   AF-A0A7R9JGC6-F1
#
_cell.length_a   1.000
_cell.length_b   1.000
_cell.length_c   1.000
_cell.angle_alpha   90.00
_cell.angle_beta   90.00
_cell.angle_gamma   90.00
#
_symmetry.space_group_name_H-M   'P 1'
#
loop_
_entity.id
_entity.type
_entity.pdbx_description
1 polymer ?
#
loop_
_entity_poly.entity_id
_entity_poly.type
_entity_poly.pdbx_seq_one_letter_code
_entity_poly.pdbx_strand_id
1 'polypeptide(L)'
;NYPGVYPRNVTCYYRLEHRQPPRGKHAMLAVRQRNSHKIHIKDQIVKYDRSQRVLRVWDQCNVVQDYLTVYDGSSTTDPILVRLCGGDVVPDIVSSGPNMLLEFHTSPFDNPFHPVPLSYLPGFELEVQVSYTGLSSPPVPLGYLEVHVRETCMCVF
;
A
#
# COMPACT_ATOMS: atom_id res chain seq x y z
N ASN A 1 7.68 -7.13 7.01
CA ASN A 1 8.10 -8.50 6.68
C ASN A 1 7.69 -8.81 5.24
N TYR A 2 8.53 -8.45 4.28
CA TYR A 2 8.32 -8.77 2.87
C TYR A 2 9.68 -9.16 2.26
N PRO A 3 9.76 -10.26 1.47
CA PRO A 3 8.70 -11.25 1.23
C PRO A 3 8.48 -12.16 2.45
N GLY A 4 7.22 -12.55 2.75
CA GLY A 4 6.93 -13.43 3.89
C GLY A 4 5.50 -13.34 4.42
N VAL A 5 5.13 -14.24 5.34
CA VAL A 5 3.78 -14.25 5.93
C VAL A 5 3.64 -13.10 6.93
N TYR A 6 2.63 -12.24 6.74
CA TYR A 6 2.25 -11.21 7.71
C TYR A 6 1.35 -11.78 8.82
N PRO A 7 1.36 -11.21 10.05
CA PRO A 7 0.52 -11.67 11.14
C PRO A 7 -0.97 -11.59 10.79
N ARG A 8 -1.79 -12.48 11.35
CA ARG A 8 -3.26 -12.48 11.20
C ARG A 8 -3.90 -11.62 12.29
N ASN A 9 -5.07 -11.06 11.97
CA ASN A 9 -5.86 -10.25 12.89
C ASN A 9 -5.09 -9.04 13.44
N VAL A 10 -4.32 -8.37 12.59
CA VAL A 10 -3.59 -7.15 12.96
C VAL A 10 -3.92 -6.02 11.99
N THR A 11 -3.79 -4.80 12.49
CA THR A 11 -3.82 -3.60 11.66
C THR A 11 -2.48 -2.90 11.78
N CYS A 12 -1.81 -2.66 10.66
CA CYS A 12 -0.54 -1.94 10.59
C CYS A 12 -0.74 -0.58 9.94
N TYR A 13 0.00 0.43 10.42
CA TYR A 13 -0.06 1.79 9.91
C TYR A 13 1.30 2.21 9.38
N TYR A 14 1.36 2.68 8.14
CA TYR A 14 2.57 3.24 7.52
C TYR A 14 2.34 4.73 7.26
N ARG A 15 3.04 5.58 8.00
CA ARG A 15 3.00 7.04 7.83
C ARG A 15 4.10 7.49 6.90
N LEU A 16 3.73 8.14 5.81
CA LEU A 16 4.63 8.78 4.87
C LEU A 16 4.54 10.30 5.07
N GLU A 17 5.68 10.93 5.36
CA GLU A 17 5.77 12.37 5.64
C GLU A 17 6.97 12.98 4.91
N HIS A 18 6.73 14.02 4.12
CA HIS A 18 7.78 14.81 3.48
C HIS A 18 7.99 16.14 4.21
N ARG A 19 9.09 16.26 4.98
CA ARG A 19 9.30 17.36 5.94
C ARG A 19 9.91 18.64 5.38
N GLN A 20 10.51 18.60 4.19
CA GLN A 20 11.26 19.74 3.65
C GLN A 20 10.89 20.04 2.19
N PRO A 21 9.65 20.47 1.91
CA PRO A 21 9.29 20.94 0.58
C PRO A 21 10.14 22.18 0.22
N PRO A 22 10.70 22.25 -1.00
CA PRO A 22 11.37 23.44 -1.50
C PRO A 22 10.44 24.66 -1.41
N ARG A 23 11.02 25.83 -1.10
CA ARG A 23 10.24 27.07 -0.93
C ARG A 23 9.41 27.38 -2.19
N GLY A 24 8.13 27.69 -2.00
CA GLY A 24 7.22 28.03 -3.08
C GLY A 24 6.77 26.85 -3.96
N LYS A 25 7.07 25.61 -3.56
CA LYS A 25 6.57 24.40 -4.21
C LYS A 25 5.58 23.67 -3.30
N HIS A 26 4.57 23.08 -3.92
CA HIS A 26 3.60 22.22 -3.26
C HIS A 26 3.99 20.76 -3.49
N ALA A 27 4.33 20.05 -2.40
CA ALA A 27 4.77 18.66 -2.46
C ALA A 27 3.59 17.69 -2.38
N MET A 28 3.64 16.65 -3.21
CA MET A 28 2.66 15.56 -3.25
C MET A 28 3.41 14.24 -3.18
N LEU A 29 2.85 13.28 -2.45
CA LEU A 29 3.36 11.91 -2.36
C LEU A 29 2.58 11.03 -3.32
N ALA A 30 3.27 10.09 -3.96
CA ALA A 30 2.64 9.05 -4.76
C ALA A 30 3.14 7.68 -4.30
N VAL A 31 2.24 6.72 -4.18
CA VAL A 31 2.58 5.31 -3.97
C VAL A 31 2.18 4.50 -5.20
N ARG A 32 3.07 3.60 -5.64
CA ARG A 32 2.87 2.76 -6.83
C ARG A 32 3.63 1.45 -6.73
N GLN A 33 3.29 0.47 -7.56
CA GLN A 33 4.12 -0.72 -7.73
C GLN A 33 3.98 -1.25 -9.15
N ARG A 34 5.05 -1.12 -9.94
CA ARG A 34 5.06 -1.53 -11.35
C ARG A 34 5.29 -3.03 -11.52
N ASN A 35 5.91 -3.69 -10.55
CA ASN A 35 6.15 -5.11 -10.58
C ASN A 35 4.97 -5.86 -9.94
N SER A 36 4.19 -6.56 -10.77
CA SER A 36 3.04 -7.35 -10.33
C SER A 36 3.37 -8.45 -9.33
N HIS A 37 4.62 -8.92 -9.30
CA HIS A 37 5.08 -9.92 -8.32
C HIS A 37 5.32 -9.34 -6.92
N LYS A 38 5.28 -8.01 -6.79
CA LYS A 38 5.51 -7.31 -5.52
C LYS A 38 4.23 -6.94 -4.79
N ILE A 39 3.05 -7.31 -5.29
CA ILE A 39 1.77 -7.12 -4.59
C ILE A 39 1.01 -8.45 -4.57
N HIS A 40 0.82 -8.99 -3.37
CA HIS A 40 0.01 -10.17 -3.14
C HIS A 40 -0.69 -10.08 -1.78
N ILE A 41 -1.80 -9.34 -1.74
CA ILE A 41 -2.72 -9.28 -0.60
C ILE A 41 -3.72 -10.43 -0.77
N LYS A 42 -3.87 -11.27 0.25
CA LYS A 42 -4.75 -12.44 0.13
C LYS A 42 -6.22 -12.04 -0.03
N ASP A 43 -6.89 -12.68 -0.97
CA ASP A 43 -8.34 -12.63 -1.16
C ASP A 43 -8.92 -13.98 -0.69
N GLN A 44 -9.99 -13.97 0.12
CA GLN A 44 -10.65 -15.18 0.63
C GLN A 44 -11.47 -15.93 -0.44
N ILE A 45 -11.59 -15.41 -1.67
CA ILE A 45 -12.30 -16.11 -2.73
C ILE A 45 -11.50 -17.34 -3.16
N VAL A 46 -11.88 -18.48 -2.59
CA VAL A 46 -11.60 -19.82 -3.10
C VAL A 46 -12.29 -19.93 -4.46
N LYS A 47 -11.60 -19.54 -5.53
CA LYS A 47 -11.81 -20.16 -6.84
C LYS A 47 -10.49 -20.75 -7.26
N TYR A 48 -10.54 -22.00 -7.68
CA TYR A 48 -9.43 -22.82 -8.20
C TYR A 48 -8.70 -22.21 -9.41
N ASP A 49 -8.92 -20.93 -9.72
CA ASP A 49 -8.26 -20.20 -10.79
C ASP A 49 -7.11 -19.35 -10.22
N ARG A 50 -5.93 -19.97 -10.17
CA ARG A 50 -4.66 -19.32 -9.78
C ARG A 50 -4.21 -18.22 -10.75
N SER A 51 -4.96 -18.00 -11.84
CA SER A 51 -4.61 -17.10 -12.95
C SER A 51 -5.14 -15.67 -12.75
N GLN A 52 -6.08 -15.44 -11.83
CA GLN A 52 -6.71 -14.12 -11.65
C GLN A 52 -6.01 -13.32 -10.54
N ARG A 53 -4.73 -13.02 -10.75
CA ARG A 53 -4.02 -11.96 -10.04
C ARG A 53 -4.57 -10.62 -10.51
N VAL A 54 -5.66 -10.19 -9.90
CA VAL A 54 -6.34 -8.95 -10.25
C VAL A 54 -6.26 -8.04 -9.05
N LEU A 55 -5.75 -6.83 -9.25
CA LEU A 55 -5.88 -5.76 -8.27
C LEU A 55 -7.36 -5.34 -8.21
N ARG A 56 -7.95 -5.48 -7.03
CA ARG A 56 -9.32 -5.05 -6.77
C ARG A 56 -9.31 -3.78 -5.94
N VAL A 57 -10.32 -2.94 -6.18
CA VAL A 57 -10.41 -1.63 -5.54
C VAL A 57 -11.79 -1.42 -4.91
N TRP A 58 -11.84 -0.61 -3.85
CA TRP A 58 -13.08 -0.13 -3.23
C TRP A 58 -14.03 -1.24 -2.79
N ASP A 59 -15.24 -1.28 -3.35
CA ASP A 59 -16.34 -2.21 -3.05
C ASP A 59 -16.05 -3.63 -3.52
N GLN A 60 -15.06 -3.81 -4.40
CA GLN A 60 -14.57 -5.13 -4.81
C GLN A 60 -13.76 -5.83 -3.72
N CYS A 61 -13.37 -5.09 -2.67
CA CYS A 61 -12.71 -5.62 -1.49
C CYS A 61 -13.71 -5.90 -0.38
N ASN A 62 -13.81 -7.16 0.00
CA ASN A 62 -14.66 -7.54 1.11
C ASN A 62 -13.95 -7.22 2.44
N VAL A 63 -14.65 -6.52 3.34
CA VAL A 63 -14.12 -6.08 4.64
C VAL A 63 -13.69 -7.22 5.56
N VAL A 64 -14.17 -8.45 5.32
CA VAL A 64 -13.74 -9.63 6.07
C VAL A 64 -12.39 -10.18 5.60
N GLN A 65 -11.80 -9.64 4.54
CA GLN A 65 -10.53 -10.07 3.93
C GLN A 65 -9.38 -9.14 4.32
N ASP A 66 -8.20 -9.44 3.76
CA ASP A 66 -7.03 -8.58 3.90
C ASP A 66 -7.14 -7.44 2.89
N TYR A 67 -6.89 -6.21 3.33
CA TYR A 67 -6.94 -5.04 2.47
C TYR A 67 -5.94 -3.96 2.91
N LEU A 68 -5.57 -3.11 1.97
CA LEU A 68 -4.75 -1.93 2.18
C LEU A 68 -5.58 -0.69 1.86
N THR A 69 -5.79 0.19 2.84
CA THR A 69 -6.44 1.50 2.65
C THR A 69 -5.37 2.58 2.58
N VAL A 70 -5.47 3.49 1.61
CA VAL A 70 -4.59 4.65 1.47
C VAL A 70 -5.40 5.92 1.75
N TYR A 71 -4.91 6.76 2.65
CA TYR A 71 -5.55 7.99 3.09
C TYR A 71 -4.73 9.22 2.64
N ASP A 72 -5.45 10.28 2.27
CA ASP A 72 -4.91 11.58 1.85
C ASP A 72 -4.57 12.47 3.05
N GLY A 73 -3.64 12.03 3.89
CA GLY A 73 -3.25 12.75 5.10
C GLY A 73 -2.44 11.89 6.07
N SER A 74 -2.44 12.27 7.35
CA SER A 74 -1.63 11.61 8.39
C SER A 74 -2.43 10.66 9.28
N SER A 75 -3.75 10.61 9.12
CA SER A 75 -4.70 9.97 10.02
C SER A 75 -5.79 9.19 9.29
N THR A 76 -6.48 8.29 9.99
CA THR A 76 -7.62 7.52 9.46
C THR A 76 -8.91 8.34 9.35
N THR A 77 -8.90 9.59 9.82
CA THR A 77 -10.00 10.56 9.64
C THR A 77 -9.86 11.38 8.36
N ASP A 78 -8.70 11.32 7.70
CA ASP A 78 -8.46 11.99 6.43
C ASP A 78 -9.17 11.25 5.27
N PRO A 79 -9.40 11.90 4.11
CA PRO A 79 -10.09 11.27 2.98
C PRO A 79 -9.41 9.99 2.50
N ILE A 80 -10.19 8.95 2.18
CA ILE A 80 -9.67 7.72 1.58
C ILE A 80 -9.39 7.99 0.10
N LEU A 81 -8.16 7.73 -0.34
CA LEU A 81 -7.77 7.77 -1.76
C LEU A 81 -8.16 6.48 -2.47
N VAL A 82 -7.92 5.32 -1.83
CA VAL A 82 -8.29 4.01 -2.37
C VAL A 82 -8.25 2.93 -1.29
N ARG A 83 -9.05 1.88 -1.46
CA ARG A 83 -8.88 0.59 -0.78
C ARG A 83 -8.50 -0.48 -1.80
N LEU A 84 -7.48 -1.28 -1.51
CA LEU A 84 -6.88 -2.29 -2.39
C LEU A 84 -6.90 -3.68 -1.75
N CYS A 85 -7.10 -4.72 -2.56
CA CYS A 85 -6.98 -6.12 -2.16
C CYS A 85 -6.64 -6.98 -3.38
N GLY A 86 -6.27 -8.26 -3.18
CA GLY A 86 -5.77 -9.12 -4.25
C GLY A 86 -4.32 -8.77 -4.64
N GLY A 87 -3.99 -8.82 -5.93
CA GLY A 87 -2.69 -8.27 -6.34
C GLY A 87 -2.30 -8.47 -7.79
N ASP A 88 -1.73 -7.39 -8.34
CA ASP A 88 -1.09 -7.23 -9.66
C ASP A 88 -0.32 -5.88 -9.61
N VAL A 89 -0.20 -5.15 -10.71
CA VAL A 89 0.34 -3.78 -10.76
C VAL A 89 -0.54 -2.79 -9.99
N VAL A 90 0.07 -1.93 -9.17
CA VAL A 90 -0.61 -0.81 -8.49
C VAL A 90 -0.28 0.49 -9.21
N PRO A 91 -1.28 1.21 -9.76
CA PRO A 91 -1.08 2.50 -10.41
C PRO A 91 -0.71 3.60 -9.40
N ASP A 92 -0.35 4.77 -9.91
CA ASP A 92 0.04 5.92 -9.09
C ASP A 92 -1.17 6.42 -8.28
N ILE A 93 -1.08 6.27 -6.96
CA ILE A 93 -2.04 6.84 -6.00
C ILE A 93 -1.38 8.06 -5.40
N VAL A 94 -1.94 9.24 -5.70
CA VAL A 94 -1.31 10.53 -5.41
C VAL A 94 -2.07 11.25 -4.30
N SER A 95 -1.37 11.70 -3.27
CA SER A 95 -1.93 12.57 -2.23
C SER A 95 -2.05 14.02 -2.70
N SER A 96 -2.96 14.75 -2.09
CA SER A 96 -3.06 16.20 -2.25
C SER A 96 -2.00 16.97 -1.46
N GLY A 97 -1.19 16.31 -0.62
CA GLY A 97 -0.21 16.99 0.21
C GLY A 97 1.05 16.18 0.54
N PRO A 98 1.90 16.71 1.44
CA PRO A 98 3.18 16.08 1.79
C PRO A 98 3.05 14.89 2.75
N ASN A 99 1.82 14.51 3.12
CA ASN A 99 1.54 13.46 4.08
C ASN A 99 0.61 12.41 3.45
N MET A 100 0.83 11.14 3.77
CA MET A 100 -0.01 10.03 3.36
C MET A 100 0.03 8.93 4.42
N LEU A 101 -1.10 8.27 4.67
CA LEU A 101 -1.21 7.16 5.61
C LEU A 101 -1.69 5.92 4.87
N LEU A 102 -1.00 4.79 5.07
CA LEU A 102 -1.44 3.49 4.60
C LEU A 102 -1.83 2.63 5.80
N GLU A 103 -3.02 2.04 5.77
CA GLU A 103 -3.54 1.12 6.76
C GLU A 103 -3.68 -0.26 6.14
N PHE A 104 -2.93 -1.23 6.64
CA PHE A 104 -3.03 -2.62 6.22
C PHE A 104 -3.77 -3.44 7.28
N HIS A 105 -4.92 -3.97 6.92
CA HIS A 105 -5.75 -4.80 7.78
C HIS A 105 -5.65 -6.28 7.35
N THR A 106 -5.44 -7.18 8.31
CA THR A 106 -5.39 -8.63 8.07
C THR A 106 -6.51 -9.34 8.81
N SER A 107 -7.20 -10.22 8.12
CA SER A 107 -8.35 -10.94 8.63
C SER A 107 -7.97 -12.07 9.60
N PRO A 108 -8.84 -12.40 10.58
CA PRO A 108 -8.66 -13.57 11.44
C PRO A 108 -9.03 -14.89 10.76
N PHE A 109 -9.82 -14.85 9.67
CA PHE A 109 -10.46 -16.01 9.03
C PHE A 109 -9.66 -16.64 7.88
N ASP A 110 -8.36 -16.39 7.82
CA ASP A 110 -7.52 -16.91 6.73
C ASP A 110 -6.99 -18.32 7.02
N ASN A 111 -6.99 -19.19 5.99
CA ASN A 111 -6.54 -20.58 6.11
C ASN A 111 -5.01 -20.63 6.27
N PRO A 112 -4.47 -21.17 7.38
CA PRO A 112 -3.01 -21.19 7.62
C PRO A 112 -2.27 -22.12 6.64
N PHE A 113 -2.99 -23.01 5.95
CA PHE A 113 -2.42 -23.96 5.02
C PHE A 113 -2.30 -23.36 3.62
N HIS A 114 -1.16 -22.74 3.35
CA HIS A 114 -0.73 -22.50 1.98
C HIS A 114 -0.45 -23.86 1.31
N PRO A 115 -1.09 -24.20 0.18
CA PRO A 115 -0.78 -25.44 -0.53
C PRO A 115 0.68 -25.41 -0.97
N VAL A 116 1.46 -26.35 -0.45
CA VAL A 116 2.87 -26.58 -0.85
C VAL A 116 2.87 -27.00 -2.33
N PRO A 117 3.80 -26.50 -3.18
CA PRO A 117 4.92 -25.61 -2.85
C PRO A 117 4.52 -24.13 -2.71
N LEU A 118 5.21 -23.44 -1.78
CA LEU A 118 5.16 -21.98 -1.53
C LEU A 118 5.70 -21.20 -2.73
N SER A 119 5.04 -21.34 -3.88
CA SER A 119 5.42 -20.69 -5.13
C SER A 119 5.27 -19.17 -5.05
N TYR A 120 4.46 -18.66 -4.12
CA TYR A 120 4.23 -17.22 -3.91
C TYR A 120 4.01 -16.91 -2.42
N LEU A 121 4.84 -16.03 -1.87
CA LEU A 121 4.66 -15.51 -0.51
C LEU A 121 3.73 -14.30 -0.55
N PRO A 122 2.73 -14.22 0.35
CA PRO A 122 1.88 -13.04 0.47
C PRO A 122 2.68 -11.84 0.96
N GLY A 123 2.13 -10.65 0.76
CA GLY A 123 2.73 -9.39 1.16
C GLY A 123 2.81 -8.41 0.00
N PHE A 124 3.29 -7.22 0.30
CA PHE A 124 3.39 -6.15 -0.69
C PHE A 124 4.64 -5.32 -0.46
N GLU A 125 5.14 -4.73 -1.54
CA GLU A 125 6.14 -3.68 -1.54
C GLU A 125 5.62 -2.54 -2.41
N LEU A 126 5.73 -1.30 -1.96
CA LEU A 126 5.30 -0.11 -2.70
C LEU A 126 6.48 0.84 -2.89
N GLU A 127 6.59 1.39 -4.08
CA GLU A 127 7.49 2.49 -4.39
C GLU A 127 6.83 3.80 -3.99
N VAL A 128 7.58 4.67 -3.29
CA VAL A 128 7.13 6.01 -2.91
C VAL A 128 7.86 7.05 -3.74
N GLN A 129 7.12 7.96 -4.33
CA GLN A 129 7.62 9.04 -5.17
C GLN A 129 7.16 10.39 -4.63
N VAL A 130 8.07 11.36 -4.61
CA VAL A 130 7.74 12.75 -4.28
C VAL A 130 7.68 13.56 -5.57
N SER A 131 6.60 14.31 -5.75
CA SER A 131 6.45 15.26 -6.86
C SER A 131 6.15 16.65 -6.32
N TYR A 132 6.51 17.67 -7.09
CA TYR A 132 6.32 19.06 -6.71
C TYR A 132 5.59 19.81 -7.80
N THR A 133 4.60 20.61 -7.43
CA THR A 133 3.93 21.56 -8.33
C THR A 133 4.25 22.99 -7.92
N GLY A 134 4.46 23.88 -8.90
CA GLY A 134 4.84 25.28 -8.68
C GLY A 134 4.77 26.11 -9.96
N LEU A 135 4.83 27.45 -9.83
CA LEU A 135 4.56 28.42 -10.90
C LEU A 135 5.59 28.47 -12.06
N SER A 136 6.62 27.62 -12.10
CA SER A 136 7.70 27.76 -13.10
C SER A 136 8.50 26.50 -13.48
N SER A 137 7.93 25.30 -13.50
CA SER A 137 8.55 24.15 -14.22
C SER A 137 7.60 22.95 -14.35
N PRO A 138 7.73 22.12 -15.40
CA PRO A 138 7.07 20.82 -15.43
C PRO A 138 7.50 19.99 -14.20
N PRO A 139 6.65 19.10 -13.68
CA PRO A 139 6.97 18.28 -12.52
C PRO A 139 8.14 17.35 -12.85
N VAL A 140 9.34 17.71 -12.40
CA VAL A 140 10.53 16.84 -12.47
C VAL A 140 10.48 15.91 -11.24
N PRO A 141 10.46 14.57 -11.42
CA PRO A 141 10.63 13.65 -10.30
C PRO A 141 12.06 13.79 -9.76
N LEU A 142 12.21 14.36 -8.57
CA LEU A 142 13.49 14.48 -7.88
C LEU A 142 13.48 13.59 -6.65
N GLY A 143 14.06 12.41 -6.80
CA GLY A 143 14.37 11.51 -5.70
C GLY A 143 13.34 10.40 -5.47
N TYR A 144 13.83 9.18 -5.43
CA TYR A 144 13.18 8.10 -4.68
C TYR A 144 13.38 8.41 -3.21
N LEU A 145 12.30 8.56 -2.45
CA LEU A 145 12.40 8.44 -1.01
C LEU A 145 12.48 6.94 -0.74
N GLU A 146 13.67 6.41 -0.44
CA GLU A 146 13.73 5.13 0.25
C GLU A 146 12.90 5.31 1.52
N VAL A 147 11.79 4.61 1.59
CA VAL A 147 11.01 4.54 2.81
C VAL A 147 11.91 3.87 3.84
N HIS A 148 12.61 4.69 4.62
CA HIS A 148 12.96 4.29 5.96
C HIS A 148 11.62 4.06 6.65
N VAL A 149 11.18 2.81 6.62
CA VAL A 149 10.15 2.28 7.50
C VAL A 149 10.72 2.54 8.89
N ARG A 150 10.45 3.72 9.46
CA ARG A 150 10.55 3.88 10.91
C ARG A 150 9.56 2.87 11.43
N GLU A 151 10.08 1.75 11.90
CA GLU A 151 9.37 0.59 12.41
C GLU A 151 8.23 1.05 13.32
N THR A 152 7.08 1.26 12.69
CA THR A 152 5.78 1.35 13.34
C THR A 152 4.81 0.48 12.54
N CYS A 153 5.31 -0.66 12.06
CA CYS A 153 4.60 -1.87 12.49
C CYS A 153 4.68 -1.90 14.03
N MET A 154 3.81 -1.13 14.69
CA MET A 154 3.27 -1.55 15.97
C MET A 154 2.41 -2.78 15.65
N CYS A 155 3.06 -3.88 15.28
CA CYS A 155 2.54 -5.18 15.59
C CYS A 155 2.67 -5.24 17.11
N VAL A 156 1.65 -4.73 17.81
CA VAL A 156 1.53 -4.93 19.25
C VAL A 156 1.51 -6.45 19.44
N PHE A 157 2.61 -6.98 19.96
CA PHE A 157 2.68 -8.34 20.49
C PHE A 157 2.24 -8.32 21.95
#